data_AF-A0A812PS64-F1
#
_entry.id   AF-A0A812PS64-F1
#
_cell.length_a   1.000
_cell.length_b   1.000
_cell.length_c   1.000
_cell.angle_alpha   90.00
_cell.angle_beta   90.00
_cell.angle_gamma   90.00
#
_symmetry.space_group_name_H-M   'P 1'
#
loop_
_entity.id
_entity.type
_entity.pdbx_description
1 polymer ?
#
loop_
_entity_poly.entity_id
_entity_poly.type
_entity_poly.pdbx_seq_one_letter_code
_entity_poly.pdbx_strand_id
1 'polypeptide(L)'
;MVLQVLSTWNFDVLGHELTACDIKALDSYMKRCKLGPFRLGRALELLSDPSHEAREELESLRSKARRRLEGLKHIQRVRMNRLDVNPDEEGPAFGSQFALPLPILKVMCPGSLDSSCGKRQQLPHFETLKR
;
A
#
# COMPACT_ATOMS: atom_id res chain seq x y z
N MET A 1 0.19 2.03 2.82
CA MET A 1 -1.05 1.50 3.42
C MET A 1 -1.45 0.14 2.84
N VAL A 2 -1.96 0.03 1.61
CA VAL A 2 -2.43 -1.25 1.04
C VAL A 2 -1.39 -2.38 1.07
N LEU A 3 -0.13 -2.10 0.74
CA LEU A 3 0.95 -3.10 0.81
C LEU A 3 1.19 -3.64 2.23
N GLN A 4 0.98 -2.82 3.25
CA GLN A 4 1.11 -3.23 4.65
C GLN A 4 -0.06 -4.13 5.06
N VAL A 5 -1.28 -3.76 4.68
CA VAL A 5 -2.48 -4.59 4.92
C VAL A 5 -2.34 -5.95 4.21
N LEU A 6 -1.95 -5.97 2.93
CA LEU A 6 -1.74 -7.24 2.20
C LEU A 6 -0.62 -8.12 2.77
N SER A 7 0.45 -7.53 3.27
CA SER A 7 1.58 -8.30 3.83
C SER A 7 1.30 -8.85 5.22
N THR A 8 0.63 -8.06 6.08
CA THR A 8 0.35 -8.41 7.47
C THR A 8 -1.02 -9.06 7.68
N TRP A 9 -1.93 -8.90 6.71
CA TRP A 9 -3.36 -9.22 6.85
C TRP A 9 -4.07 -8.51 8.00
N ASN A 10 -3.49 -7.39 8.45
CA ASN A 10 -4.11 -6.56 9.47
C ASN A 10 -4.92 -5.44 8.80
N PHE A 11 -6.23 -5.42 9.05
CA PHE A 11 -7.15 -4.42 8.53
C PHE A 11 -7.33 -3.23 9.47
N ASP A 12 -6.58 -3.17 10.58
CA ASP A 12 -6.47 -1.98 11.42
C ASP A 12 -5.40 -1.03 10.85
N VAL A 13 -5.81 0.20 10.55
CA VAL A 13 -4.95 1.27 10.09
C VAL A 13 -5.19 2.51 10.95
N LEU A 14 -4.14 2.97 11.62
CA LEU A 14 -4.19 4.15 12.50
C LEU A 14 -5.22 4.03 13.64
N GLY A 15 -5.50 2.81 14.12
CA GLY A 15 -6.50 2.57 15.18
C GLY A 15 -7.93 2.53 14.67
N HIS A 16 -8.11 2.46 13.35
CA HIS A 16 -9.40 2.32 12.70
C HIS A 16 -9.44 1.03 11.88
N GLU A 17 -10.46 0.23 12.12
CA GLU A 17 -10.72 -0.97 11.33
C GLU A 17 -11.27 -0.59 9.95
N LEU A 18 -10.66 -1.14 8.89
CA LEU A 18 -11.08 -0.91 7.51
C LEU A 18 -12.40 -1.60 7.23
N THR A 19 -13.41 -0.83 6.86
CA THR A 19 -14.71 -1.36 6.45
C THR A 19 -14.70 -1.81 4.98
N ALA A 20 -15.73 -2.55 4.56
CA ALA A 20 -15.89 -2.96 3.16
C ALA A 20 -15.97 -1.77 2.19
N CYS A 21 -16.57 -0.66 2.65
CA CYS A 21 -16.62 0.58 1.88
C CYS A 21 -15.23 1.16 1.69
N ASP A 22 -14.40 1.18 2.74
CA ASP A 22 -13.03 1.69 2.68
C ASP A 22 -12.19 0.84 1.73
N ILE A 23 -12.34 -0.49 1.79
CA ILE A 23 -11.64 -1.41 0.89
C ILE A 23 -12.04 -1.17 -0.57
N LYS A 24 -13.32 -0.97 -0.87
CA LYS A 24 -13.79 -0.63 -2.23
C LYS A 24 -13.29 0.73 -2.71
N ALA A 25 -13.29 1.73 -1.83
CA ALA A 25 -12.76 3.06 -2.14
C ALA A 25 -11.26 3.00 -2.42
N LEU A 26 -10.51 2.24 -1.60
CA LEU A 26 -9.09 1.98 -1.80
C LEU A 26 -8.83 1.28 -3.12
N ASP A 27 -9.55 0.21 -3.45
CA ASP A 27 -9.37 -0.49 -4.72
C ASP A 27 -9.64 0.41 -5.93
N SER A 28 -10.67 1.25 -5.85
CA SER A 28 -11.00 2.23 -6.89
C SER A 28 -9.89 3.27 -7.06
N TYR A 29 -9.32 3.75 -5.94
CA TYR A 29 -8.16 4.62 -5.94
C TYR A 29 -6.92 3.92 -6.54
N MET A 30 -6.66 2.67 -6.14
CA MET A 30 -5.52 1.88 -6.60
C MET A 30 -5.56 1.61 -8.11
N LYS A 31 -6.76 1.41 -8.69
CA LYS A 31 -6.95 1.31 -10.14
C LYS A 31 -6.44 2.56 -10.87
N ARG A 32 -6.68 3.75 -10.32
CA ARG A 32 -6.21 5.02 -10.88
C ARG A 32 -4.70 5.21 -10.72
N CYS A 33 -4.15 4.74 -9.61
CA CYS A 33 -2.74 4.90 -9.25
C CYS A 33 -1.78 3.94 -9.97
N LYS A 34 -2.28 3.08 -10.86
CA LYS A 34 -1.48 2.05 -11.57
C LYS A 34 -0.61 1.22 -10.61
N LEU A 35 -1.07 1.01 -9.38
CA LEU A 35 -0.35 0.24 -8.36
C LEU A 35 -0.35 -1.28 -8.66
N GLY A 36 -0.72 -1.67 -9.87
CA GLY A 36 -0.56 -3.01 -10.41
C GLY A 36 -1.48 -4.02 -9.71
N PRO A 37 -1.02 -5.25 -9.45
CA PRO A 37 -1.86 -6.36 -8.99
C PRO A 37 -2.28 -6.27 -7.52
N PHE A 38 -1.80 -5.28 -6.76
CA PHE A 38 -2.02 -5.18 -5.31
C PHE A 38 -3.40 -4.62 -4.93
N ARG A 39 -4.47 -5.32 -5.32
CA ARG A 39 -5.86 -4.98 -4.99
C ARG A 39 -6.34 -5.80 -3.79
N LEU A 40 -6.92 -5.12 -2.80
CA LEU A 40 -7.42 -5.75 -1.58
C LEU A 40 -8.67 -6.58 -1.87
N GLY A 41 -9.58 -6.09 -2.70
CA GLY A 41 -10.79 -6.82 -3.09
C GLY A 41 -10.48 -8.14 -3.78
N ARG A 42 -9.51 -8.16 -4.69
CA ARG A 42 -9.04 -9.42 -5.31
C ARG A 42 -8.46 -10.39 -4.28
N ALA A 43 -7.70 -9.87 -3.31
CA ALA A 43 -7.12 -10.69 -2.25
C ALA A 43 -8.21 -11.30 -1.34
N LEU A 44 -9.31 -10.57 -1.09
CA LEU A 44 -10.47 -11.07 -0.36
C LEU A 44 -11.28 -12.10 -1.15
N GLU A 45 -11.46 -11.89 -2.46
CA GLU A 45 -12.07 -12.88 -3.35
C GLU A 45 -11.29 -14.20 -3.32
N LEU A 46 -9.96 -14.13 -3.45
CA LEU A 46 -9.07 -15.29 -3.38
C LEU A 46 -9.08 -15.98 -2.01
N LEU A 47 -9.32 -15.23 -0.93
CA LEU A 47 -9.47 -15.80 0.41
C LEU A 47 -10.81 -16.56 0.56
N SER A 48 -11.87 -16.04 -0.06
CA SER A 48 -13.20 -16.68 -0.01
C SER A 48 -13.29 -17.94 -0.85
N ASP A 49 -12.38 -18.13 -1.82
CA ASP A 49 -12.32 -19.31 -2.66
C ASP A 49 -11.52 -20.44 -1.95
N PRO A 50 -12.12 -21.63 -1.73
CA PRO A 50 -11.43 -22.75 -1.11
C PRO A 50 -10.43 -23.46 -2.04
N SER A 51 -10.30 -23.07 -3.31
CA SER A 51 -9.39 -23.67 -4.28
C SER A 51 -7.92 -23.58 -3.86
N HIS A 52 -7.15 -24.63 -4.17
CA HIS A 52 -5.70 -24.64 -3.97
C HIS A 52 -5.00 -23.56 -4.80
N GLU A 53 -5.44 -23.37 -6.06
CA GLU A 53 -4.89 -22.35 -6.95
C GLU A 53 -5.11 -20.94 -6.39
N ALA A 54 -6.28 -20.68 -5.79
CA ALA A 54 -6.58 -19.38 -5.19
C ALA A 54 -5.65 -19.07 -3.99
N ARG A 55 -5.35 -20.08 -3.17
CA ARG A 55 -4.39 -19.94 -2.05
C ARG A 55 -2.97 -19.67 -2.53
N GLU A 56 -2.53 -20.34 -3.59
CA GLU A 56 -1.21 -20.11 -4.18
C GLU A 56 -1.11 -18.71 -4.81
N GLU A 57 -2.14 -18.27 -5.55
CA GLU A 57 -2.23 -16.92 -6.09
C GLU A 57 -2.19 -15.89 -4.97
N LEU A 58 -2.92 -16.13 -3.88
CA LEU A 58 -2.94 -15.25 -2.72
C LEU A 58 -1.56 -15.15 -2.07
N GLU A 59 -0.87 -16.27 -1.84
CA GLU A 59 0.47 -16.25 -1.25
C GLU A 59 1.48 -15.56 -2.18
N SER A 60 1.39 -15.80 -3.49
CA SER A 60 2.18 -15.08 -4.50
C SER A 60 1.96 -13.57 -4.41
N LEU A 61 0.71 -13.13 -4.27
CA LEU A 61 0.35 -11.72 -4.12
C LEU A 61 0.94 -11.13 -2.83
N ARG A 62 0.84 -11.85 -1.71
CA ARG A 62 1.39 -11.44 -0.42
C ARG A 62 2.91 -11.35 -0.45
N SER A 63 3.59 -12.32 -1.05
CA SER A 63 5.04 -12.34 -1.21
C SER A 63 5.53 -11.14 -2.03
N LYS A 64 4.87 -10.84 -3.15
CA LYS A 64 5.15 -9.64 -3.96
C LYS A 64 4.93 -8.35 -3.16
N ALA A 65 3.86 -8.28 -2.37
CA ALA A 65 3.56 -7.11 -1.54
C ALA A 65 4.63 -6.89 -0.47
N ARG A 66 5.11 -7.96 0.18
CA ARG A 66 6.20 -7.93 1.16
C ARG A 66 7.48 -7.36 0.57
N ARG A 67 7.96 -7.90 -0.56
CA ARG A 67 9.16 -7.42 -1.25
C ARG A 67 9.04 -5.94 -1.62
N ARG A 68 7.88 -5.52 -2.13
CA ARG A 68 7.64 -4.12 -2.50
C ARG A 68 7.66 -3.21 -1.28
N LEU A 69 7.06 -3.64 -0.16
CA LEU A 69 7.05 -2.89 1.09
C LEU A 69 8.45 -2.72 1.67
N GLU A 70 9.27 -3.78 1.67
CA GLU A 70 10.66 -3.72 2.12
C GLU A 70 11.49 -2.76 1.27
N GLY A 71 11.33 -2.79 -0.05
CA GLY A 71 11.99 -1.83 -0.95
C GLY A 71 11.62 -0.38 -0.62
N LEU A 72 10.32 -0.10 -0.38
CA LEU A 72 9.88 1.24 0.02
C LEU A 72 10.44 1.66 1.38
N LYS A 73 10.45 0.76 2.37
CA LYS A 73 11.07 1.00 3.69
C LYS A 73 12.56 1.26 3.58
N HIS A 74 13.27 0.53 2.71
CA HIS A 74 14.68 0.75 2.45
C HIS A 74 14.93 2.14 1.87
N ILE A 75 14.18 2.53 0.82
CA ILE A 75 14.27 3.87 0.22
C ILE A 75 13.99 4.95 1.26
N GLN A 76 12.96 4.78 2.09
CA GLN A 76 12.61 5.72 3.15
C GLN A 76 13.75 5.89 4.15
N ARG A 77 14.35 4.79 4.63
CA ARG A 77 15.50 4.82 5.55
C ARG A 77 16.71 5.53 4.93
N VAL A 78 17.07 5.18 3.69
CA VAL A 78 18.20 5.81 2.99
C VAL A 78 17.98 7.32 2.84
N ARG A 79 16.75 7.76 2.56
CA ARG A 79 16.43 9.20 2.45
C ARG A 79 16.48 9.90 3.80
N MET A 80 15.97 9.28 4.85
CA MET A 80 15.99 9.85 6.19
C MET A 80 17.43 10.05 6.69
N ASN A 81 18.26 9.02 6.57
CA ASN A 81 19.66 9.07 7.03
C ASN A 81 20.52 10.10 6.27
N ARG A 82 20.11 10.55 5.08
CA ARG A 82 20.79 11.63 4.35
C ARG A 82 20.45 13.03 4.89
N LEU A 83 19.34 13.18 5.60
CA LEU A 83 18.91 14.45 6.18
C LEU A 83 19.56 14.71 7.56
N ASP A 84 20.08 13.66 8.21
CA ASP A 84 20.76 13.76 9.52
C ASP A 84 22.26 14.14 9.40
N VAL A 85 22.78 14.39 8.19
CA VAL A 85 24.14 14.92 8.01
C VAL A 85 24.11 16.41 8.35
N ASN A 86 24.51 16.75 9.59
CA ASN A 86 24.73 18.12 10.04
C ASN A 86 25.80 18.80 9.16
N PRO A 87 25.55 19.99 8.59
CA PRO A 87 26.47 20.68 7.68
C PRO A 87 27.65 21.39 8.36
N ASP A 88 27.96 21.11 9.63
CA ASP A 88 29.02 21.84 10.37
C ASP A 88 30.44 21.26 10.20
N GLU A 89 30.63 20.27 9.32
CA GLU A 89 31.95 19.71 8.99
C GLU A 89 32.27 19.91 7.51
N GLU A 90 33.02 20.99 7.22
CA GLU A 90 33.68 21.29 5.94
C GLU A 90 34.75 20.21 5.64
N GLY A 91 34.31 19.07 5.12
CA GLY A 91 35.16 18.02 4.54
C GLY A 91 35.24 18.12 3.01
N PRO A 92 36.42 17.85 2.39
CA PRO A 92 36.66 18.18 1.00
C PRO A 92 35.79 17.37 0.03
N ALA A 93 35.29 18.07 -0.97
CA ALA A 93 34.41 17.61 -2.03
C ALA A 93 34.86 16.30 -2.69
N PHE A 94 34.18 15.20 -2.37
CA PHE A 94 34.17 14.01 -3.21
C PHE A 94 32.95 14.06 -4.13
N GLY A 95 33.23 14.25 -5.42
CA GLY A 95 32.24 14.42 -6.48
C GLY A 95 31.21 13.29 -6.52
N SER A 96 29.94 13.64 -6.30
CA SER A 96 28.80 12.77 -6.54
C SER A 96 27.97 13.33 -7.69
N GLN A 97 28.38 13.00 -8.92
CA GLN A 97 27.52 13.07 -10.11
C GLN A 97 26.44 11.99 -10.02
N PHE A 98 25.37 12.25 -9.27
CA PHE A 98 24.09 11.57 -9.49
C PHE A 98 22.96 12.56 -9.20
N ALA A 99 22.82 13.52 -10.11
CA ALA A 99 21.57 14.23 -10.30
C ALA A 99 20.59 13.28 -11.01
N LEU A 100 19.57 12.80 -10.30
CA LEU A 100 18.36 12.33 -10.95
C LEU A 100 17.25 13.36 -10.67
N PRO A 101 16.74 14.05 -11.70
CA PRO A 101 15.54 14.84 -11.57
C PRO A 101 14.36 13.85 -11.56
N LEU A 102 13.68 13.71 -10.42
CA LEU A 102 12.35 13.12 -10.45
C LEU A 102 11.38 14.25 -10.84
N PRO A 103 10.70 14.16 -12.01
CA PRO A 103 9.61 15.06 -12.30
C PRO A 103 8.50 14.78 -11.29
N ILE A 104 8.16 15.82 -10.53
CA ILE A 104 6.97 15.92 -9.70
C ILE A 104 5.78 15.65 -10.64
N LEU A 105 5.18 14.46 -10.52
CA LEU A 105 3.95 14.14 -11.23
C LEU A 105 2.85 15.02 -10.64
N LYS A 106 2.59 16.13 -11.31
CA LYS A 106 1.44 17.01 -11.11
C LYS A 106 0.19 16.24 -11.55
N VAL A 107 -0.37 15.44 -10.65
CA VAL A 107 -1.66 14.78 -10.87
C VAL A 107 -2.75 15.80 -10.56
N MET A 108 -3.13 16.53 -11.60
CA MET A 108 -4.37 17.29 -11.67
C MET A 108 -5.53 16.28 -11.71
N CYS A 109 -6.51 16.43 -10.83
CA CYS A 109 -7.76 15.69 -10.88
C CYS A 109 -8.91 16.66 -10.60
N PRO A 110 -9.68 17.08 -11.62
CA PRO A 110 -10.94 17.77 -11.41
C PRO A 110 -12.10 16.76 -11.32
N GLY A 111 -13.08 17.09 -10.48
CA GLY A 111 -14.49 16.73 -10.65
C GLY A 111 -14.89 15.27 -10.44
N SER A 112 -15.65 15.00 -9.37
CA SER A 112 -17.12 14.94 -9.45
C SER A 112 -17.65 14.32 -8.16
N LEU A 113 -18.46 15.09 -7.43
CA LEU A 113 -19.31 14.61 -6.36
C LEU A 113 -20.55 13.98 -7.00
N ASP A 114 -20.76 12.69 -6.77
CA ASP A 114 -22.08 12.06 -6.71
C ASP A 114 -21.98 10.95 -5.66
N SER A 115 -22.53 11.15 -4.46
CA SER A 115 -23.94 11.05 -4.09
C SER A 115 -24.35 9.60 -3.80
N SER A 116 -24.79 9.41 -2.55
CA SER A 116 -25.56 8.28 -2.02
C SER A 116 -24.81 6.97 -1.68
N CYS A 117 -24.25 6.89 -0.46
CA CYS A 117 -23.94 5.63 0.21
C CYS A 117 -25.09 5.28 1.17
N GLY A 118 -26.11 4.61 0.65
CA GLY A 118 -27.18 4.00 1.43
C GLY A 118 -26.92 2.50 1.62
N LYS A 119 -27.07 2.05 2.88
CA LYS A 119 -27.15 0.67 3.39
C LYS A 119 -25.83 0.03 3.85
N ARG A 120 -25.67 0.05 5.18
CA ARG A 120 -24.83 -0.85 5.98
C ARG A 120 -25.04 -2.29 5.50
N GLN A 121 -24.04 -2.88 4.86
CA GLN A 121 -23.91 -4.33 4.83
C GLN A 121 -22.85 -4.69 5.87
N GLN A 122 -23.29 -5.38 6.91
CA GLN A 122 -22.43 -6.02 7.89
C GLN A 122 -21.45 -6.92 7.14
N LEU A 123 -20.16 -6.66 7.29
CA LEU A 123 -19.12 -7.61 6.97
C LEU A 123 -19.26 -8.82 7.90
N PRO A 124 -18.97 -10.05 7.42
CA PRO A 124 -18.87 -11.19 8.30
C PRO A 124 -17.75 -10.94 9.32
N HIS A 125 -18.10 -11.17 10.58
CA HIS A 125 -17.26 -11.07 11.76
C HIS A 125 -15.87 -11.69 11.49
N PHE A 126 -14.83 -10.86 11.38
CA PHE A 126 -13.44 -11.31 11.30
C PHE A 126 -13.02 -11.82 12.69
N GLU A 127 -13.47 -13.02 13.06
CA GLU A 127 -12.92 -13.68 14.24
C GLU A 127 -11.46 -14.05 13.99
N THR A 128 -10.60 -13.34 14.72
CA THR A 128 -9.23 -13.65 15.12
C THR A 128 -8.79 -15.09 14.88
N LEU A 129 -8.14 -15.35 13.74
CA LEU A 129 -7.29 -16.53 13.59
C LEU A 129 -5.86 -16.17 14.04
N LYS A 130 -5.65 -16.19 15.36
CA LYS A 130 -4.32 -16.41 15.95
C LYS A 130 -4.01 -17.90 15.79
N ARG A 131 -3.09 -18.26 14.90
CA ARG A 131 -2.28 -19.48 15.00
C ARG A 131 -0.88 -19.20 14.48
#